data_AF-A0A286A918-F1
#
_entry.id   AF-A0A286A918-F1
#
_cell.length_a   1.000
_cell.length_b   1.000
_cell.length_c   1.000
_cell.angle_alpha   90.00
_cell.angle_beta   90.00
_cell.angle_gamma   90.00
#
_symmetry.space_group_name_H-M   'P 1'
#
loop_
_entity.id
_entity.type
_entity.pdbx_description
1 polymer ?
#
loop_
_entity_poly.entity_id
_entity_poly.type
_entity_poly.pdbx_seq_one_letter_code
_entity_poly.pdbx_strand_id
1 'polypeptide(L)' 'MKGLFNLVIALSIIAPVTIFFGYIIMDEGDQFTAEHYMVTGLSAIPFVFALLIKFLMMGAEKNNE' A
#
# COMPACT_ATOMS: atom_id res chain seq x y z
N MET A 1 -3.05 9.77 -17.27
CA MET A 1 -2.18 9.30 -16.16
C MET A 1 -2.86 9.35 -14.78
N LYS A 2 -3.64 10.40 -14.44
CA LYS A 2 -4.30 10.53 -13.13
C LYS A 2 -5.15 9.32 -12.70
N GLY A 3 -5.93 8.72 -13.62
CA GLY A 3 -6.74 7.53 -13.33
C GLY A 3 -5.92 6.27 -13.02
N LEU A 4 -4.91 5.97 -13.85
CA LEU A 4 -4.00 4.83 -13.63
C LEU A 4 -3.22 4.98 -12.31
N PHE A 5 -2.79 6.19 -11.98
CA PHE A 5 -2.07 6.45 -10.75
C PHE A 5 -2.95 6.29 -9.50
N ASN A 6 -4.20 6.75 -9.56
CA ASN A 6 -5.18 6.49 -8.49
C ASN A 6 -5.47 4.99 -8.34
N LEU A 7 -5.48 4.24 -9.43
CA LEU A 7 -5.59 2.78 -9.38
C LEU A 7 -4.40 2.13 -8.66
N VAL A 8 -3.17 2.57 -8.94
CA VAL A 8 -1.97 2.09 -8.23
C VAL A 8 -2.05 2.38 -6.73
N ILE A 9 -2.51 3.58 -6.36
CA ILE A 9 -2.76 3.94 -4.95
C ILE A 9 -3.80 3.00 -4.33
N ALA A 10 -4.94 2.78 -4.99
CA ALA A 10 -5.97 1.89 -4.48
C ALA A 10 -5.46 0.45 -4.28
N LEU A 11 -4.78 -0.11 -5.28
CA LEU A 11 -4.23 -1.46 -5.22
C LEU A 11 -3.18 -1.61 -4.11
N SER A 12 -2.34 -0.59 -3.91
CA SER A 12 -1.32 -0.59 -2.86
C SER A 12 -1.89 -0.47 -1.43
N ILE A 13 -3.13 0.00 -1.27
CA ILE A 13 -3.86 -0.06 0.01
C ILE A 13 -4.55 -1.42 0.17
N ILE A 14 -5.14 -1.95 -0.91
CA ILE A 14 -5.85 -3.24 -0.86
C ILE A 14 -4.91 -4.38 -0.47
N ALA A 15 -3.67 -4.38 -0.93
CA ALA A 15 -2.70 -5.43 -0.65
C ALA A 15 -2.48 -5.68 0.87
N PRO A 16 -2.04 -4.70 1.68
CA PRO A 16 -1.85 -4.90 3.12
C PRO A 16 -3.15 -5.24 3.86
N VAL A 17 -4.29 -4.66 3.46
CA VAL A 17 -5.59 -4.99 4.06
C VAL A 17 -5.96 -6.45 3.77
N THR A 18 -5.75 -6.92 2.54
CA THR A 18 -6.05 -8.30 2.15
C THR A 18 -5.12 -9.29 2.85
N ILE A 19 -3.83 -8.97 2.97
CA ILE A 19 -2.87 -9.81 3.70
C ILE A 19 -3.26 -9.92 5.17
N PHE A 20 -3.59 -8.80 5.81
CA PHE A 20 -4.01 -8.78 7.21
C PHE A 20 -5.27 -9.63 7.46
N PHE A 21 -6.32 -9.44 6.66
CA PHE A 21 -7.53 -10.26 6.78
C PHE A 21 -7.31 -11.71 6.33
N GLY A 22 -6.39 -11.95 5.40
CA GLY A 22 -5.97 -13.28 4.99
C GLY A 22 -5.47 -14.09 6.18
N TYR A 23 -4.58 -13.52 6.99
CA TYR A 23 -4.13 -14.16 8.24
C TYR A 23 -5.30 -14.45 9.18
N ILE A 24 -6.19 -13.47 9.42
CA ILE A 24 -7.35 -13.68 10.31
C ILE A 24 -8.25 -14.83 9.84
N ILE A 25 -8.45 -14.98 8.52
CA ILE A 25 -9.38 -15.96 7.94
C ILE A 25 -8.75 -17.34 7.78
N MET A 26 -7.43 -17.43 7.55
CA MET A 26 -6.77 -18.73 7.29
C MET A 26 -6.81 -19.67 8.50
N ASP A 27 -6.98 -19.16 9.73
CA ASP A 27 -7.17 -19.95 10.97
C ASP A 27 -6.13 -21.08 11.16
N GLU A 28 -4.92 -20.92 10.59
CA GLU A 28 -3.82 -21.90 10.62
C GLU A 28 -3.00 -21.88 11.92
N GLY A 29 -3.56 -21.37 13.03
CA GLY A 29 -2.86 -21.22 14.32
C GLY A 29 -2.76 -19.78 14.79
N ASP A 30 -1.65 -19.41 15.44
CA ASP A 30 -1.46 -18.05 15.97
C ASP A 30 -1.36 -17.05 14.80
N GLN A 31 -2.38 -16.23 14.64
CA GLN A 31 -2.44 -15.22 13.58
C GLN A 31 -1.74 -13.91 13.99
N PHE A 32 -1.50 -13.71 15.29
CA PHE A 32 -0.98 -12.47 15.83
C PHE A 32 0.51 -12.57 16.15
N THR A 33 1.29 -13.09 15.20
CA THR A 33 2.75 -13.22 15.32
C THR A 33 3.50 -12.05 14.71
N ALA A 34 4.75 -11.88 15.13
CA ALA A 34 5.63 -10.86 14.58
C ALA A 34 5.84 -11.01 13.07
N GLU A 35 5.89 -12.25 12.56
CA GLU A 35 6.05 -12.50 11.12
C GLU A 35 4.85 -12.00 10.32
N HIS A 36 3.62 -12.28 10.74
CA HIS A 36 2.40 -11.83 10.05
C HIS A 36 2.29 -10.30 10.03
N TYR A 37 2.61 -9.65 11.14
CA TYR A 37 2.66 -8.18 11.19
C TYR A 37 3.79 -7.61 10.33
N MET A 38 4.95 -8.26 10.28
CA MET A 38 6.06 -7.85 9.42
C MET A 38 5.67 -7.94 7.94
N VAL A 39 5.07 -9.05 7.49
CA VAL A 39 4.62 -9.21 6.11
C VAL A 39 3.54 -8.18 5.77
N THR A 40 2.56 -7.98 6.67
CA THR A 40 1.53 -6.95 6.52
C THR A 40 2.16 -5.55 6.39
N GLY A 41 3.12 -5.21 7.25
CA GLY A 41 3.81 -3.91 7.20
C GLY A 41 4.63 -3.71 5.94
N LEU A 42 5.40 -4.73 5.52
CA LEU A 42 6.20 -4.67 4.29
C LEU A 42 5.30 -4.53 3.04
N SER A 43 4.11 -5.12 3.05
CA SER A 43 3.17 -4.99 1.93
C SER A 43 2.57 -3.59 1.75
N ALA A 44 2.73 -2.70 2.74
CA ALA A 44 2.35 -1.29 2.63
C ALA A 44 3.42 -0.41 1.95
N ILE A 45 4.63 -0.93 1.72
CA ILE A 45 5.73 -0.19 1.07
C ILE A 45 5.32 0.41 -0.29
N PRO A 46 4.63 -0.32 -1.19
CA PRO A 46 4.20 0.24 -2.47
C PRO A 46 3.31 1.48 -2.32
N PHE A 47 2.48 1.55 -1.27
CA PHE A 47 1.63 2.70 -1.01
C PHE A 47 2.45 3.93 -0.63
N VAL A 48 3.45 3.77 0.23
CA VAL A 48 4.39 4.85 0.60
C VAL A 48 5.08 5.41 -0.65
N PHE A 49 5.61 4.54 -1.52
CA PHE A 49 6.24 4.99 -2.77
C PHE A 49 5.26 5.67 -3.72
N ALA A 50 4.04 5.14 -3.86
CA ALA A 50 3.01 5.79 -4.66
C ALA A 50 2.71 7.20 -4.14
N LEU A 51 2.61 7.40 -2.82
CA LEU A 51 2.43 8.74 -2.25
C LEU A 51 3.63 9.67 -2.47
N LEU A 52 4.86 9.16 -2.35
CA LEU A 52 6.06 9.95 -2.63
C LEU A 52 6.11 10.42 -4.08
N ILE A 53 5.81 9.54 -5.03
CA ILE A 53 5.73 9.90 -6.45
C ILE A 53 4.63 10.96 -6.66
N LYS A 54 3.47 10.82 -6.01
CA LYS A 54 2.38 11.80 -6.10
C LYS A 54 2.84 13.18 -5.64
N PHE A 55 3.54 13.21 -4.51
CA PHE A 55 4.07 14.43 -3.92
C PHE A 55 5.06 15.12 -4.87
N LEU A 56 6.02 14.37 -5.43
CA LEU A 56 6.99 14.89 -6.39
C LEU A 56 6.31 15.43 -7.66
N MET A 57 5.33 14.71 -8.20
CA MET A 57 4.58 15.14 -9.38
C MET A 57 3.78 16.43 -9.13
N MET A 58 3.20 16.60 -7.94
CA MET A 58 2.48 17.81 -7.56
C MET A 58 3.39 19.04 -7.50
N GLY A 59 4.62 18.87 -7.02
CA GLY A 59 5.65 19.92 -7.06
C GLY A 59 6.08 20.28 -8.48
N ALA A 60 6.15 19.30 -9.38
CA ALA A 60 6.50 19.52 -10.79
C ALA A 60 5.39 20.22 -11.59
N GLU A 61 4.12 19.89 -11.34
CA GLU A 61 2.98 20.55 -12.01
C GLU A 61 2.90 22.05 -11.65
N LYS A 62 3.19 22.42 -10.40
CA LYS A 62 3.16 23.82 -9.92
C LYS A 62 4.21 24.74 -10.57
N ASN A 63 5.31 24.19 -11.10
CA ASN A 63 6.40 24.98 -11.69
C ASN A 63 6.23 25.19 -13.22
N ASN A 64 5.18 24.64 -13.83
CA ASN A 64 4.89 24.75 -15.26
C ASN A 64 3.68 25.66 -15.56
N GLU A 65 3.18 26.39 -14.56
CA GLU A 65 2.23 27.51 -14.69
C GLU A 65 2.98 28.84 -14.54
#